data_AF-A0A8S3HXN0-F1
#
_entry.id   AF-A0A8S3HXN0-F1
#
_cell.length_a   1.000
_cell.length_b   1.000
_cell.length_c   1.000
_cell.angle_alpha   90.00
_cell.angle_beta   90.00
_cell.angle_gamma   90.00
#
_symmetry.space_group_name_H-M   'P 1'
#
loop_
_entity.id
_entity.type
_entity.pdbx_description
1 polymer ?
#
loop_
_entity_poly.entity_id
_entity_poly.type
_entity_poly.pdbx_seq_one_letter_code
_entity_poly.pdbx_strand_id
1 'polypeptide(L)'
;MMISVWLVLLYTHITSANINNVSYTIRIYSNLAEIIRPLDKLPLEFADDDWNHIRSDSITLFGENVNIKLQTITEQKKALNGTEVYIRSPISSDAAIKLIKGILIDEVNNLVKIHDESIVGQQALFITVPYNQIYYLEEPTKPKHYVNFTYTASDSNLFVSYLQSNLNWRTQYQLNLNHNESDLIAMANIRNDARSSVFIDQAELICGDINLQIHQIQYDRSFRKYRSGSESHNQQQANSMQTVFADAISPVIVEQGKELAGLYVFSIEQPFMINGKANYLLPMFHPQV
;
A
#
# COMPACT_ATOMS: atom_id res chain seq x y z
N MET A 1 71.39 -7.71 -0.47
CA MET A 1 70.26 -6.95 0.11
C MET A 1 69.27 -6.66 -1.01
N MET A 2 68.34 -7.58 -1.27
CA MET A 2 67.31 -7.43 -2.31
C MET A 2 65.95 -7.48 -1.62
N ILE A 3 65.16 -6.43 -1.85
CA ILE A 3 63.84 -6.24 -1.26
C ILE A 3 62.83 -7.01 -2.11
N SER A 4 62.21 -8.05 -1.53
CA SER A 4 61.05 -8.73 -2.09
C SER A 4 59.82 -7.84 -1.98
N VAL A 5 59.19 -7.54 -3.11
CA VAL A 5 57.86 -6.91 -3.17
C VAL A 5 56.82 -8.03 -3.18
N TRP A 6 56.04 -8.11 -2.10
CA TRP A 6 54.86 -8.97 -2.01
C TRP A 6 53.69 -8.31 -2.74
N LEU A 7 53.27 -8.90 -3.85
CA LEU A 7 52.02 -8.55 -4.53
C LEU A 7 50.87 -9.35 -3.88
N VAL A 8 50.06 -8.68 -3.07
CA VAL A 8 48.80 -9.23 -2.54
C VAL A 8 47.73 -9.05 -3.61
N LEU A 9 47.41 -10.11 -4.35
CA LEU A 9 46.25 -10.19 -5.23
C LEU A 9 45.01 -10.47 -4.35
N LEU A 10 44.28 -9.42 -3.98
CA LEU A 10 42.98 -9.56 -3.34
C LEU A 10 41.95 -9.94 -4.40
N TYR A 11 41.47 -11.19 -4.32
CA TYR A 11 40.30 -11.69 -5.03
C TYR A 11 39.07 -10.86 -4.65
N THR A 12 38.54 -10.06 -5.57
CA THR A 12 37.14 -9.62 -5.52
C THR A 12 36.37 -10.43 -6.54
N HIS A 13 35.82 -11.57 -6.09
CA HIS A 13 34.69 -12.20 -6.77
C HIS A 13 33.49 -11.26 -6.61
N ILE A 14 33.31 -10.36 -7.57
CA ILE A 14 32.00 -9.76 -7.82
C ILE A 14 31.15 -10.91 -8.36
N THR A 15 30.42 -11.55 -7.45
CA THR A 15 29.29 -12.37 -7.82
C THR A 15 28.28 -11.40 -8.45
N SER A 16 28.21 -11.41 -9.78
CA SER A 16 27.05 -10.86 -10.47
C SER A 16 25.88 -11.73 -10.03
N ALA A 17 25.16 -11.27 -9.00
CA ALA A 17 23.81 -11.74 -8.77
C ALA A 17 23.06 -11.48 -10.08
N ASN A 18 22.78 -12.56 -10.80
CA ASN A 18 21.86 -12.55 -11.92
C ASN A 18 20.48 -12.32 -11.29
N ILE A 19 20.20 -11.05 -10.98
CA ILE A 19 18.88 -10.58 -10.61
C ILE A 19 18.09 -10.76 -11.90
N ASN A 20 17.29 -11.81 -11.98
CA ASN A 20 16.24 -11.91 -12.97
C ASN A 20 15.46 -10.59 -12.85
N ASN A 21 15.58 -9.72 -13.85
CA ASN A 21 14.93 -8.41 -13.90
C ASN A 21 13.41 -8.62 -13.97
N VAL A 22 12.82 -8.83 -12.81
CA VAL A 22 11.39 -8.80 -12.54
C VAL A 22 11.01 -7.32 -12.56
N SER A 23 10.78 -6.76 -13.75
CA SER A 23 10.48 -5.33 -13.91
C SER A 23 9.10 -5.00 -13.37
N TYR A 24 9.04 -4.22 -12.29
CA TYR A 24 7.85 -3.57 -11.77
C TYR A 24 7.61 -2.28 -12.54
N THR A 25 6.62 -2.30 -13.42
CA THR A 25 6.19 -1.12 -14.17
C THR A 25 4.93 -0.55 -13.53
N ILE A 26 4.92 0.74 -13.25
CA ILE A 26 3.76 1.42 -12.66
C ILE A 26 3.30 2.54 -13.57
N ARG A 27 2.01 2.58 -13.90
CA ARG A 27 1.41 3.75 -14.55
C ARG A 27 0.65 4.56 -13.50
N ILE A 28 1.07 5.78 -13.24
CA ILE A 28 0.43 6.66 -12.26
C ILE A 28 -0.41 7.68 -13.02
N TYR A 29 -1.71 7.68 -12.76
CA TYR A 29 -2.66 8.67 -13.24
C TYR A 29 -2.96 9.67 -12.12
N SER A 30 -3.80 10.67 -12.40
CA SER A 30 -4.14 11.72 -11.43
C SER A 30 -4.83 11.21 -10.15
N ASN A 31 -5.56 10.10 -10.22
CA ASN A 31 -6.38 9.57 -9.12
C ASN A 31 -6.27 8.06 -8.90
N LEU A 32 -5.48 7.36 -9.71
CA LEU A 32 -5.28 5.92 -9.63
C LEU A 32 -3.90 5.56 -10.18
N ALA A 33 -3.39 4.39 -9.84
CA ALA A 33 -2.21 3.81 -10.44
C ALA A 33 -2.48 2.38 -10.89
N GLU A 34 -1.94 1.99 -12.03
CA GLU A 34 -1.88 0.62 -12.49
C GLU A 34 -0.53 0.02 -12.08
N ILE A 35 -0.57 -1.04 -11.29
CA ILE A 35 0.62 -1.82 -10.93
C ILE A 35 0.72 -2.99 -11.88
N ILE A 36 1.81 -3.07 -12.63
CA ILE A 36 2.13 -4.18 -13.52
C ILE A 36 3.36 -4.88 -12.96
N ARG A 37 3.19 -6.15 -12.60
CA ARG A 37 4.29 -6.99 -12.10
C ARG A 37 4.24 -8.37 -12.71
N PRO A 38 5.39 -9.05 -12.89
CA PRO A 38 5.37 -10.45 -13.29
C PRO A 38 4.68 -11.32 -12.24
N LEU A 39 4.12 -12.44 -12.69
CA LEU A 39 3.48 -13.41 -11.82
C LEU A 39 4.55 -14.29 -11.15
N ASP A 40 4.87 -13.98 -9.89
CA ASP A 40 5.87 -14.76 -9.14
C ASP A 40 5.32 -16.09 -8.61
N LYS A 41 4.26 -16.02 -7.79
CA LYS A 41 3.65 -17.17 -7.13
C LYS A 41 2.15 -17.00 -6.99
N LEU A 42 1.42 -18.12 -7.02
CA LEU A 42 0.01 -18.19 -6.68
C LEU A 42 -0.22 -18.96 -5.37
N PRO A 43 -1.20 -18.55 -4.56
CA PRO A 43 -2.03 -17.35 -4.71
C PRO A 43 -1.22 -16.05 -4.48
N LEU A 44 -1.64 -14.97 -5.13
CA LEU A 44 -1.16 -13.62 -4.80
C LEU A 44 -1.65 -13.26 -3.41
N GLU A 45 -0.75 -12.74 -2.57
CA GLU A 45 -1.07 -12.32 -1.20
C GLU A 45 -1.06 -10.80 -1.10
N PHE A 46 -2.09 -10.25 -0.48
CA PHE A 46 -2.23 -8.84 -0.17
C PHE A 46 -2.54 -8.65 1.31
N ALA A 47 -1.83 -7.74 1.98
CA ALA A 47 -2.17 -7.32 3.33
C ALA A 47 -3.48 -6.52 3.32
N ASP A 48 -4.27 -6.60 4.40
CA ASP A 48 -5.54 -5.87 4.51
C ASP A 48 -5.41 -4.36 4.29
N ASP A 49 -4.35 -3.76 4.83
CA ASP A 49 -4.09 -2.33 4.68
C ASP A 49 -3.88 -1.94 3.21
N ASP A 50 -3.25 -2.80 2.40
CA ASP A 50 -3.03 -2.57 0.97
C ASP A 50 -4.27 -2.90 0.15
N TRP A 51 -5.00 -3.96 0.54
CA TRP A 51 -6.20 -4.42 -0.13
C TRP A 51 -7.29 -3.34 -0.19
N ASN A 52 -7.43 -2.56 0.89
CA ASN A 52 -8.38 -1.44 0.95
C ASN A 52 -8.12 -0.34 -0.10
N HIS A 53 -6.92 -0.31 -0.69
CA HIS A 53 -6.57 0.60 -1.77
C HIS A 53 -6.66 -0.04 -3.15
N ILE A 54 -6.72 -1.37 -3.22
CA ILE A 54 -6.79 -2.14 -4.46
C ILE A 54 -8.25 -2.26 -4.89
N ARG A 55 -8.49 -2.00 -6.17
CA ARG A 55 -9.79 -2.26 -6.79
C ARG A 55 -9.89 -3.75 -7.14
N SER A 56 -10.65 -4.53 -6.36
CA SER A 56 -10.67 -6.00 -6.48
C SER A 56 -11.09 -6.53 -7.85
N ASP A 57 -11.97 -5.82 -8.56
CA ASP A 57 -12.42 -6.16 -9.93
C ASP A 57 -11.43 -5.77 -11.03
N SER A 58 -10.32 -5.10 -10.70
CA SER A 58 -9.29 -4.71 -11.67
C SER A 58 -8.15 -5.72 -11.82
N ILE A 59 -8.06 -6.70 -10.92
CA ILE A 59 -6.93 -7.63 -10.89
C ILE A 59 -7.06 -8.60 -12.06
N THR A 60 -6.10 -8.51 -13.00
CA THR A 60 -6.12 -9.23 -14.26
C THR A 60 -4.80 -9.92 -14.49
N LEU A 61 -4.84 -11.18 -14.94
CA LEU A 61 -3.69 -11.92 -15.44
C LEU A 61 -3.61 -11.76 -16.96
N PHE A 62 -2.46 -11.38 -17.48
CA PHE A 62 -2.24 -11.25 -18.92
C PHE A 62 -0.86 -11.76 -19.34
N GLY A 63 -0.73 -12.06 -20.63
CA GLY A 63 0.42 -12.70 -21.24
C GLY A 63 0.03 -13.35 -22.56
N GLU A 64 0.97 -14.05 -23.20
CA GLU A 64 0.71 -14.68 -24.50
C GLU A 64 -0.24 -15.88 -24.39
N ASN A 65 -1.34 -15.82 -25.13
CA ASN A 65 -2.41 -16.84 -25.17
C ASN A 65 -2.94 -17.24 -23.79
N VAL A 66 -3.00 -16.30 -22.86
CA VAL A 66 -3.58 -16.53 -21.53
C VAL A 66 -5.09 -16.66 -21.63
N ASN A 67 -5.63 -17.77 -21.15
CA ASN A 67 -7.06 -17.99 -20.99
C ASN A 67 -7.36 -18.33 -19.52
N ILE A 68 -8.06 -17.41 -18.85
CA ILE A 68 -8.46 -17.55 -17.45
C ILE A 68 -9.76 -18.35 -17.38
N LYS A 69 -9.72 -19.52 -16.74
CA LYS A 69 -10.88 -20.37 -16.50
C LYS A 69 -11.63 -19.98 -15.23
N LEU A 70 -10.89 -19.59 -14.19
CA LEU A 70 -11.45 -19.18 -12.90
C LEU A 70 -10.50 -18.19 -12.22
N GLN A 71 -11.07 -17.18 -11.59
CA GLN A 71 -10.39 -16.30 -10.67
C GLN A 71 -11.13 -16.37 -9.33
N THR A 72 -10.40 -16.61 -8.25
CA THR A 72 -10.96 -16.62 -6.89
C THR A 72 -10.25 -15.58 -6.04
N ILE A 73 -11.04 -14.86 -5.25
CA ILE A 73 -10.57 -13.93 -4.23
C ILE A 73 -11.06 -14.48 -2.89
N THR A 74 -10.14 -14.78 -1.98
CA THR A 74 -10.46 -15.30 -0.66
C THR A 74 -9.83 -14.45 0.42
N GLU A 75 -10.63 -14.10 1.43
CA GLU A 75 -10.13 -13.50 2.66
C GLU A 75 -9.80 -14.63 3.64
N GLN A 76 -8.61 -14.61 4.22
CA GLN A 76 -8.24 -15.49 5.33
C GLN A 76 -7.80 -14.66 6.52
N LYS A 77 -8.35 -15.01 7.69
CA LYS A 77 -7.96 -14.45 8.98
C LYS A 77 -7.62 -15.61 9.90
N LYS A 78 -6.53 -15.48 10.69
CA LYS A 78 -6.24 -16.45 11.74
C LYS A 78 -7.40 -16.42 12.73
N ALA A 79 -8.15 -17.52 12.82
CA ALA A 79 -9.23 -17.64 13.78
C ALA A 79 -8.67 -17.56 15.20
N LEU A 80 -9.31 -16.78 16.07
CA LEU A 80 -8.96 -16.68 17.48
C LEU A 80 -9.79 -17.62 18.37
N ASN A 81 -10.59 -18.50 17.76
CA ASN A 81 -11.35 -19.52 18.49
C ASN A 81 -10.37 -20.47 19.23
N GLY A 82 -10.67 -20.74 20.49
CA GLY A 82 -9.83 -21.51 21.41
C GLY A 82 -8.74 -20.70 22.11
N THR A 83 -8.55 -19.41 21.79
CA THR A 83 -7.51 -18.59 22.43
C THR A 83 -7.93 -18.08 23.80
N GLU A 84 -6.95 -17.89 24.69
CA GLU A 84 -7.15 -17.28 25.99
C GLU A 84 -7.28 -15.75 25.84
N VAL A 85 -8.33 -15.20 26.45
CA VAL A 85 -8.62 -13.77 26.46
C VAL A 85 -8.92 -13.31 27.89
N TYR A 86 -8.68 -12.04 28.18
CA TYR A 86 -9.21 -11.40 29.37
C TYR A 86 -10.46 -10.62 29.03
N ILE A 87 -11.48 -10.70 29.87
CA ILE A 87 -12.68 -9.90 29.70
C ILE A 87 -12.96 -9.10 30.96
N ARG A 88 -13.65 -7.97 30.81
CA ARG A 88 -14.16 -7.25 31.98
C ARG A 88 -15.22 -8.12 32.68
N SER A 89 -15.06 -8.31 33.99
CA SER A 89 -15.98 -9.12 34.78
C SER A 89 -17.40 -8.55 34.70
N PRO A 90 -18.40 -9.32 34.23
CA PRO A 90 -19.79 -8.86 34.20
C PRO A 90 -20.44 -8.86 35.60
N ILE A 91 -19.78 -9.46 36.60
CA ILE A 91 -20.33 -9.72 37.94
C ILE A 91 -19.79 -8.72 38.98
N SER A 92 -18.78 -7.92 38.63
CA SER A 92 -18.18 -6.97 39.57
C SER A 92 -19.00 -5.67 39.65
N SER A 93 -19.61 -5.43 40.81
CA SER A 93 -20.29 -4.18 41.18
C SER A 93 -19.32 -3.08 41.64
N ASP A 94 -18.01 -3.35 41.61
CA ASP A 94 -16.99 -2.47 42.16
C ASP A 94 -16.48 -1.49 41.10
N ALA A 95 -16.05 -0.29 41.54
CA ALA A 95 -15.59 0.76 40.62
C ALA A 95 -14.28 0.39 39.90
N ALA A 96 -13.55 -0.60 40.42
CA ALA A 96 -12.33 -1.13 39.82
C ALA A 96 -12.62 -2.14 38.71
N ILE A 97 -11.99 -1.96 37.55
CA ILE A 97 -12.11 -2.90 36.42
C ILE A 97 -11.45 -4.23 36.80
N LYS A 98 -12.24 -5.21 37.23
CA LYS A 98 -11.78 -6.59 37.44
C LYS A 98 -11.76 -7.33 36.10
N LEU A 99 -10.59 -7.82 35.69
CA LEU A 99 -10.44 -8.68 34.52
C LEU A 99 -10.54 -10.14 34.93
N ILE A 100 -11.26 -10.95 34.14
CA ILE A 100 -11.36 -12.40 34.32
C ILE A 100 -10.84 -13.10 33.07
N LYS A 101 -10.17 -14.23 33.27
CA LYS A 101 -9.62 -15.06 32.18
C LYS A 101 -10.73 -15.94 31.59
N GLY A 102 -10.77 -16.03 30.27
CA GLY A 102 -11.70 -16.88 29.53
C GLY A 102 -11.07 -17.44 28.26
N ILE A 103 -11.79 -18.33 27.61
CA ILE A 103 -11.43 -18.92 26.31
C ILE A 103 -12.46 -18.42 25.29
N LEU A 104 -11.99 -17.75 24.24
CA LEU A 104 -12.87 -17.33 23.14
C LEU A 104 -13.34 -18.57 22.38
N ILE A 105 -14.64 -18.83 22.35
CA ILE A 105 -15.23 -19.99 21.66
C ILE A 105 -15.63 -19.63 20.23
N ASP A 106 -16.22 -18.44 20.08
CA ASP A 106 -16.69 -17.94 18.79
C ASP A 106 -16.37 -16.44 18.68
N GLU A 107 -15.41 -16.12 17.81
CA GLU A 107 -14.99 -14.76 17.52
C GLU A 107 -16.10 -13.92 16.86
N VAL A 108 -16.94 -14.51 16.02
CA VAL A 108 -17.99 -13.76 15.28
C VAL A 108 -19.07 -13.27 16.23
N ASN A 109 -19.46 -14.14 17.17
CA ASN A 109 -20.49 -13.84 18.16
C ASN A 109 -19.92 -13.36 19.50
N ASN A 110 -18.60 -13.15 19.58
CA ASN A 110 -17.87 -12.81 20.81
C ASN A 110 -18.24 -13.70 22.01
N LEU A 111 -18.40 -15.00 21.78
CA LEU A 111 -18.77 -15.96 22.81
C LEU A 111 -17.53 -16.42 23.57
N VAL A 112 -17.51 -16.19 24.88
CA VAL A 112 -16.39 -16.55 25.76
C VAL A 112 -16.84 -17.59 26.77
N LYS A 113 -16.06 -18.65 26.90
CA LYS A 113 -16.17 -19.64 27.98
C LYS A 113 -15.32 -19.18 29.14
N ILE A 114 -15.94 -18.90 30.28
CA ILE A 114 -15.22 -18.60 31.52
C ILE A 114 -15.28 -19.79 32.46
N HIS A 115 -14.18 -20.02 33.16
CA HIS A 115 -14.11 -20.98 34.25
C HIS A 115 -13.94 -20.19 35.54
N ASP A 116 -15.01 -20.06 36.32
CA ASP A 116 -14.98 -19.36 37.60
C ASP A 116 -15.21 -20.38 38.72
N GLU A 117 -14.18 -20.57 39.55
CA GLU A 117 -14.19 -21.48 40.68
C GLU A 117 -15.19 -21.07 41.77
N SER A 118 -15.66 -19.81 41.76
CA SER A 118 -16.66 -19.31 42.70
C SER A 118 -18.10 -19.73 42.38
N ILE A 119 -18.33 -20.36 41.22
CA ILE A 119 -19.65 -20.81 40.79
C ILE A 119 -19.90 -22.23 41.29
N VAL A 120 -20.98 -22.38 42.07
CA VAL A 120 -21.42 -23.65 42.65
C VAL A 120 -21.65 -24.67 41.52
N GLY A 121 -20.85 -25.74 41.51
CA GLY A 121 -20.96 -26.85 40.55
C GLY A 121 -19.86 -26.95 39.49
N GLN A 122 -18.85 -26.06 39.48
CA GLN A 122 -17.71 -26.08 38.54
C GLN A 122 -18.12 -26.09 37.05
N GLN A 123 -19.34 -25.65 36.73
CA GLN A 123 -19.82 -25.63 35.35
C GLN A 123 -19.24 -24.42 34.60
N ALA A 124 -18.84 -24.64 33.36
CA ALA A 124 -18.37 -23.56 32.51
C ALA A 124 -19.52 -22.62 32.14
N LEU A 125 -19.34 -21.32 32.31
CA LEU A 125 -20.27 -20.31 31.83
C LEU A 125 -19.88 -19.88 30.42
N PHE A 126 -20.89 -19.68 29.57
CA PHE A 126 -20.72 -19.14 28.23
C PHE A 126 -21.44 -17.79 28.18
N ILE A 127 -20.69 -16.74 27.86
CA ILE A 127 -21.23 -15.37 27.82
C ILE A 127 -20.79 -14.68 26.54
N THR A 128 -21.69 -13.86 25.98
CA THR A 128 -21.34 -12.95 24.89
C THR A 128 -20.82 -11.65 25.47
N VAL A 129 -19.64 -11.22 25.03
CA VAL A 129 -18.95 -10.04 25.55
C VAL A 129 -18.81 -9.00 24.42
N PRO A 130 -19.08 -7.71 24.67
CA PRO A 130 -18.79 -6.67 23.68
C PRO A 130 -17.31 -6.67 23.27
N TYR A 131 -17.01 -6.46 21.99
CA TYR A 131 -15.63 -6.48 21.47
C TYR A 131 -14.66 -5.57 22.24
N ASN A 132 -15.12 -4.37 22.63
CA ASN A 132 -14.33 -3.41 23.41
C ASN A 132 -14.09 -3.81 24.88
N GLN A 133 -14.62 -4.96 25.30
CA GLN A 133 -14.43 -5.53 26.64
C GLN A 133 -13.63 -6.84 26.60
N ILE A 134 -13.14 -7.25 25.42
CA ILE A 134 -12.24 -8.39 25.22
C ILE A 134 -10.82 -7.86 25.02
N TYR A 135 -9.91 -8.36 25.83
CA TYR A 135 -8.50 -8.04 25.78
C TYR A 135 -7.75 -9.30 25.38
N TYR A 136 -7.21 -9.29 24.17
CA TYR A 136 -6.44 -10.40 23.62
C TYR A 136 -5.01 -10.35 24.15
N LEU A 137 -4.43 -11.53 24.42
CA LEU A 137 -3.02 -11.67 24.81
C LEU A 137 -2.05 -11.28 23.69
N GLU A 138 -2.46 -11.53 22.46
CA GLU A 138 -1.77 -11.12 21.23
C GLU A 138 -2.74 -10.27 20.40
N GLU A 139 -2.24 -9.26 19.71
CA GLU A 139 -3.11 -8.48 18.83
C GLU A 139 -3.73 -9.38 17.75
N PRO A 140 -5.06 -9.28 17.53
CA PRO A 140 -5.72 -9.99 16.45
C PRO A 140 -5.02 -9.71 15.12
N THR A 141 -4.55 -10.75 14.45
CA THR A 141 -3.94 -10.58 13.12
C THR A 141 -4.98 -10.04 12.16
N LYS A 142 -4.63 -8.98 11.44
CA LYS A 142 -5.43 -8.48 10.32
C LYS A 142 -5.65 -9.59 9.29
N PRO A 143 -6.80 -9.58 8.58
CA PRO A 143 -7.02 -10.52 7.50
C PRO A 143 -5.97 -10.33 6.39
N LYS A 144 -5.85 -11.35 5.54
CA LYS A 144 -5.07 -11.31 4.31
C LYS A 144 -5.97 -11.71 3.16
N HIS A 145 -5.76 -11.08 2.03
CA HIS A 145 -6.54 -11.33 0.82
C HIS A 145 -5.68 -12.10 -0.17
N TYR A 146 -6.25 -13.18 -0.69
CA TYR A 146 -5.58 -14.10 -1.60
C TYR A 146 -6.30 -14.10 -2.93
N VAL A 147 -5.55 -13.89 -4.01
CA VAL A 147 -6.08 -13.95 -5.38
C VAL A 147 -5.44 -15.11 -6.10
N ASN A 148 -6.27 -16.03 -6.58
CA ASN A 148 -5.82 -17.19 -7.34
C ASN A 148 -6.42 -17.21 -8.74
N PHE A 149 -5.65 -17.73 -9.69
CA PHE A 149 -6.08 -17.91 -11.08
C PHE A 149 -5.93 -19.37 -11.47
N THR A 150 -6.97 -19.93 -12.07
CA THR A 150 -6.89 -21.16 -12.85
C THR A 150 -6.87 -20.76 -14.31
N TYR A 151 -5.79 -21.03 -15.02
CA TYR A 151 -5.59 -20.55 -16.40
C TYR A 151 -4.79 -21.54 -17.25
N THR A 152 -4.77 -21.30 -18.56
CA THR A 152 -3.83 -21.90 -19.51
C THR A 152 -3.05 -20.78 -20.19
N ALA A 153 -1.77 -20.98 -20.45
CA ALA A 153 -0.92 -20.03 -21.16
C ALA A 153 0.01 -20.78 -22.12
N SER A 154 0.45 -20.13 -23.19
CA SER A 154 1.46 -20.70 -24.09
C SER A 154 2.86 -20.60 -23.50
N ASP A 155 3.15 -19.50 -22.81
CA ASP A 155 4.48 -19.15 -22.32
C ASP A 155 4.51 -18.91 -20.80
N SER A 156 5.71 -18.86 -20.23
CA SER A 156 5.95 -18.56 -18.82
C SER A 156 5.96 -17.07 -18.47
N ASN A 157 5.94 -16.19 -19.47
CA ASN A 157 5.99 -14.74 -19.28
C ASN A 157 4.59 -14.20 -18.98
N LEU A 158 4.21 -14.27 -17.71
CA LEU A 158 2.90 -13.88 -17.22
C LEU A 158 3.02 -12.67 -16.31
N PHE A 159 2.05 -11.77 -16.44
CA PHE A 159 2.00 -10.52 -15.69
C PHE A 159 0.64 -10.36 -15.04
N VAL A 160 0.63 -9.73 -13.87
CA VAL A 160 -0.57 -9.32 -13.17
C VAL A 160 -0.63 -7.80 -13.19
N SER A 161 -1.75 -7.28 -13.68
CA SER A 161 -2.12 -5.87 -13.55
C SER A 161 -3.24 -5.70 -12.53
N TYR A 162 -3.18 -4.64 -11.73
CA TYR A 162 -4.27 -4.22 -10.87
C TYR A 162 -4.21 -2.72 -10.57
N LEU A 163 -5.35 -2.13 -10.27
CA LEU A 163 -5.47 -0.72 -9.96
C LEU A 163 -5.43 -0.46 -8.45
N GLN A 164 -4.69 0.57 -8.08
CA GLN A 164 -4.54 1.09 -6.72
C GLN A 164 -4.93 2.56 -6.65
N SER A 165 -5.58 2.97 -5.56
CA SER A 165 -6.04 4.35 -5.33
C SER A 165 -5.10 5.18 -4.44
N ASN A 166 -4.13 4.55 -3.78
CA ASN A 166 -3.21 5.21 -2.86
C ASN A 166 -2.03 5.90 -3.55
N LEU A 167 -1.74 5.56 -4.80
CA LEU A 167 -0.69 6.20 -5.59
C LEU A 167 -1.33 7.19 -6.57
N ASN A 168 -0.93 8.45 -6.45
CA ASN A 168 -1.33 9.50 -7.37
C ASN A 168 -0.15 10.45 -7.61
N TRP A 169 -0.24 11.24 -8.67
CA TRP A 169 0.76 12.25 -8.95
C TRP A 169 0.14 13.53 -9.50
N ARG A 170 0.89 14.62 -9.38
CA ARG A 170 0.57 15.91 -9.99
C ARG A 170 1.84 16.68 -10.29
N THR A 171 1.76 17.59 -11.25
CA THR A 171 2.81 18.60 -11.43
C THR A 171 2.72 19.64 -10.31
N GLN A 172 3.85 19.94 -9.70
CA GLN A 172 4.04 21.02 -8.74
C GLN A 172 5.12 21.95 -9.27
N TYR A 173 4.86 23.26 -9.24
CA TYR A 173 5.84 24.26 -9.66
C TYR A 173 6.49 24.90 -8.43
N GLN A 174 7.80 25.11 -8.50
CA GLN A 174 8.57 25.88 -7.53
C GLN A 174 9.14 27.11 -8.23
N LEU A 175 8.72 28.29 -7.78
CA LEU A 175 9.27 29.55 -8.26
C LEU A 175 10.42 29.98 -7.32
N ASN A 176 11.64 29.94 -7.83
CA ASN A 176 12.81 30.45 -7.15
C ASN A 176 13.00 31.91 -7.56
N LEU A 177 12.91 32.82 -6.58
CA LEU A 177 13.13 34.25 -6.78
C LEU A 177 14.49 34.64 -6.19
N ASN A 178 15.49 34.76 -7.06
CA ASN A 178 16.79 35.31 -6.69
C ASN A 178 16.87 36.77 -7.14
N HIS A 179 17.74 37.57 -6.51
CA HIS A 179 17.78 39.03 -6.66
C HIS A 179 17.85 39.53 -8.11
N ASN A 180 18.37 38.73 -9.06
CA ASN A 180 18.48 39.07 -10.49
C ASN A 180 17.88 38.01 -11.44
N GLU A 181 17.36 36.88 -10.93
CA GLU A 181 16.91 35.75 -11.73
C GLU A 181 15.66 35.11 -11.12
N SER A 182 14.66 34.84 -11.97
CA SER A 182 13.51 34.03 -11.62
C SER A 182 13.59 32.70 -12.34
N ASP A 183 13.55 31.60 -11.60
CA ASP A 183 13.57 30.25 -12.17
C ASP A 183 12.31 29.49 -11.75
N LEU A 184 11.63 28.89 -12.72
CA LEU A 184 10.41 28.11 -12.51
C LEU A 184 10.74 26.63 -12.75
N ILE A 185 10.85 25.88 -11.65
CA ILE A 185 11.14 24.45 -11.71
C ILE A 185 9.83 23.67 -11.66
N ALA A 186 9.61 22.80 -12.63
CA ALA A 186 8.53 21.81 -12.58
C ALA A 186 9.02 20.55 -11.85
N MET A 187 8.20 20.05 -10.94
CA MET A 187 8.44 18.85 -10.15
C MET A 187 7.25 17.90 -10.29
N ALA A 188 7.51 16.61 -10.45
CA ALA A 188 6.50 15.58 -10.30
C ALA A 188 6.35 15.29 -8.80
N ASN A 189 5.18 15.62 -8.26
CA ASN A 189 4.81 15.30 -6.89
C ASN A 189 4.01 14.00 -6.89
N ILE A 190 4.68 12.90 -6.54
CA ILE A 190 4.10 11.57 -6.43
C ILE A 190 3.80 11.30 -4.96
N ARG A 191 2.57 10.91 -4.66
CA ARG A 191 2.11 10.66 -3.29
C ARG A 191 1.74 9.20 -3.12
N ASN A 192 2.18 8.61 -2.01
CA ASN A 192 1.74 7.28 -1.56
C ASN A 192 0.97 7.40 -0.24
N ASP A 193 -0.34 7.21 -0.34
CA ASP A 193 -1.25 7.20 0.81
C ASP A 193 -1.35 5.84 1.51
N ALA A 194 -0.69 4.78 1.04
CA ALA A 194 -0.64 3.51 1.75
C ALA A 194 0.38 3.56 2.90
N ARG A 195 0.32 2.55 3.78
CA ARG A 195 1.33 2.36 4.84
C ARG A 195 2.57 1.64 4.31
N SER A 196 2.41 0.83 3.27
CA SER A 196 3.47 0.08 2.62
C SER A 196 4.29 0.98 1.69
N SER A 197 5.59 0.72 1.63
CA SER A 197 6.46 1.29 0.61
C SER A 197 6.30 0.52 -0.70
N VAL A 198 6.46 1.22 -1.82
CA VAL A 198 6.40 0.62 -3.16
C VAL A 198 7.75 0.81 -3.83
N PHE A 199 8.36 -0.29 -4.25
CA PHE A 199 9.55 -0.28 -5.11
C PHE A 199 9.10 -0.29 -6.57
N ILE A 200 9.74 0.55 -7.38
CA ILE A 200 9.34 0.85 -8.75
C ILE A 200 10.59 0.72 -9.61
N ASP A 201 10.57 -0.15 -10.62
CA ASP A 201 11.67 -0.21 -11.59
C ASP A 201 11.50 0.86 -12.66
N GLN A 202 10.27 0.98 -13.17
CA GLN A 202 9.91 1.97 -14.18
C GLN A 202 8.53 2.55 -13.87
N ALA A 203 8.36 3.85 -14.11
CA ALA A 203 7.06 4.50 -14.00
C ALA A 203 6.70 5.35 -15.22
N GLU A 204 5.40 5.34 -15.54
CA GLU A 204 4.78 6.27 -16.48
C GLU A 204 3.86 7.20 -15.69
N LEU A 205 4.12 8.51 -15.73
CA LEU A 205 3.28 9.55 -15.16
C LEU A 205 2.37 10.09 -16.25
N ILE A 206 1.06 9.86 -16.11
CA ILE A 206 0.07 10.18 -17.13
C ILE A 206 -0.83 11.32 -16.64
N CYS A 207 -0.88 12.43 -17.39
CA CYS A 207 -1.79 13.54 -17.14
C CYS A 207 -2.51 13.98 -18.41
N GLY A 208 -3.65 14.66 -18.24
CA GLY A 208 -4.56 15.03 -19.32
C GLY A 208 -6.01 14.86 -18.89
N ASP A 209 -6.94 15.32 -19.72
CA ASP A 209 -8.37 15.22 -19.46
C ASP A 209 -8.83 13.79 -19.75
N ILE A 210 -8.58 12.87 -18.80
CA ILE A 210 -9.12 11.52 -18.89
C ILE A 210 -10.61 11.62 -18.57
N ASN A 211 -11.41 11.92 -19.59
CA ASN A 211 -12.86 11.73 -19.55
C ASN A 211 -13.15 10.22 -19.50
N LEU A 212 -12.83 9.59 -18.37
CA LEU A 212 -13.50 8.35 -17.98
C LEU A 212 -14.95 8.77 -17.79
N GLN A 213 -15.79 8.55 -18.81
CA GLN A 213 -17.23 8.54 -18.61
C GLN A 213 -17.53 7.39 -17.66
N ILE A 214 -17.30 7.64 -16.37
CA ILE A 214 -17.78 6.83 -15.26
C ILE A 214 -19.28 6.89 -15.42
N HIS A 215 -19.85 5.87 -16.05
CA HIS A 215 -21.25 5.53 -15.85
C HIS A 215 -21.36 5.21 -14.37
N GLN A 216 -21.63 6.26 -13.59
CA GLN A 216 -21.95 6.16 -12.18
C GLN A 216 -23.18 5.29 -12.10
N ILE A 217 -22.97 4.01 -11.80
CA ILE A 217 -24.00 3.20 -11.17
C ILE A 217 -24.28 3.91 -9.86
N GLN A 218 -25.40 4.64 -9.85
CA GLN A 218 -25.97 5.31 -8.70
C GLN A 218 -26.17 4.28 -7.59
N TYR A 219 -25.20 4.19 -6.68
CA TYR A 219 -25.52 3.79 -5.31
C TYR A 219 -25.95 5.05 -4.57
N ASP A 220 -27.27 5.25 -4.59
CA ASP A 220 -27.99 6.18 -3.74
C ASP A 220 -27.68 5.85 -2.27
N ARG A 221 -26.75 6.59 -1.68
CA ARG A 221 -26.62 6.73 -0.23
C ARG A 221 -26.68 8.19 0.12
N SER A 222 -27.91 8.64 0.20
CA SER A 222 -28.39 9.83 0.89
C SER A 222 -27.82 9.91 2.31
N PHE A 223 -26.80 10.74 2.51
CA PHE A 223 -26.46 11.30 3.83
C PHE A 223 -26.39 12.83 3.77
N ARG A 224 -27.52 13.42 4.21
CA ARG A 224 -27.71 14.71 4.89
C ARG A 224 -26.72 15.84 4.61
N LYS A 225 -27.25 16.80 3.84
CA LYS A 225 -27.07 18.26 3.97
C LYS A 225 -26.59 18.71 5.35
N TYR A 226 -25.42 19.35 5.40
CA TYR A 226 -25.23 20.58 6.18
C TYR A 226 -24.57 21.62 5.27
N ARG A 227 -25.28 22.74 5.11
CA ARG A 227 -24.88 23.92 4.35
C ARG A 227 -24.82 25.07 5.34
N SER A 228 -23.62 25.60 5.57
CA SER A 228 -23.28 26.97 6.01
C SER A 228 -21.78 26.93 6.27
N GLY A 229 -20.91 27.68 5.59
CA GLY A 229 -20.94 29.12 5.44
C GLY A 229 -19.76 29.65 6.23
N SER A 230 -18.76 30.18 5.51
CA SER A 230 -17.72 31.13 5.95
C SER A 230 -16.91 30.81 7.23
N GLU A 231 -15.59 30.63 7.07
CA GLU A 231 -14.56 31.56 7.56
C GLU A 231 -13.20 30.88 7.63
N SER A 232 -12.25 31.52 6.95
CA SER A 232 -10.81 31.40 7.07
C SER A 232 -10.33 31.26 8.52
N HIS A 233 -9.59 30.19 8.81
CA HIS A 233 -8.55 30.21 9.83
C HIS A 233 -7.35 29.38 9.38
N ASN A 234 -6.24 30.09 9.21
CA ASN A 234 -4.91 29.55 9.10
C ASN A 234 -4.62 28.64 10.28
N GLN A 235 -4.34 27.37 10.01
CA GLN A 235 -3.41 26.61 10.84
C GLN A 235 -2.30 26.08 9.94
N GLN A 236 -1.20 26.80 9.99
CA GLN A 236 0.13 26.29 9.67
C GLN A 236 0.38 25.05 10.54
N GLN A 237 0.08 23.86 10.02
CA GLN A 237 0.78 22.67 10.44
C GLN A 237 1.99 22.54 9.52
N ALA A 238 3.12 23.05 10.02
CA ALA A 238 4.43 22.69 9.54
C ALA A 238 4.61 21.19 9.78
N ASN A 239 4.17 20.37 8.83
CA ASN A 239 4.66 19.01 8.69
C ASN A 239 6.12 19.14 8.31
N SER A 240 6.99 18.84 9.27
CA SER A 240 8.42 18.64 9.05
C SER A 240 8.61 17.68 7.87
N MET A 241 8.90 18.24 6.70
CA MET A 241 9.29 17.48 5.52
C MET A 241 10.62 16.82 5.86
N GLN A 242 10.58 15.53 6.17
CA GLN A 242 11.77 14.73 6.27
C GLN A 242 12.21 14.41 4.84
N THR A 243 12.96 15.33 4.23
CA THR A 243 13.68 15.10 2.98
C THR A 243 14.77 14.08 3.27
N VAL A 244 14.50 12.81 2.98
CA VAL A 244 15.53 11.78 3.01
C VAL A 244 16.36 11.96 1.74
N PHE A 245 17.48 12.68 1.85
CA PHE A 245 18.53 12.62 0.84
C PHE A 245 19.31 11.32 1.08
N ALA A 246 19.01 10.28 0.31
CA ALA A 246 19.75 9.03 0.32
C ALA A 246 21.11 9.20 -0.40
N ASP A 247 22.14 8.55 0.14
CA ASP A 247 23.52 8.51 -0.35
C ASP A 247 23.62 8.28 -1.87
N ALA A 248 24.44 9.12 -2.54
CA ALA A 248 25.01 8.98 -3.89
C ALA A 248 24.34 7.98 -4.87
N ILE A 249 23.04 8.14 -5.12
CA ILE A 249 22.32 7.56 -6.25
C ILE A 249 22.08 8.70 -7.23
N SER A 250 22.36 8.49 -8.52
CA SER A 250 22.04 9.45 -9.59
C SER A 250 20.60 9.98 -9.41
N PRO A 251 20.35 11.29 -9.62
CA PRO A 251 19.02 11.83 -9.42
C PRO A 251 18.04 11.14 -10.38
N VAL A 252 16.94 10.65 -9.82
CA VAL A 252 15.82 10.13 -10.59
C VAL A 252 15.18 11.32 -11.31
N ILE A 253 15.26 11.33 -12.63
CA ILE A 253 14.76 12.41 -13.49
C ILE A 253 13.52 11.90 -14.23
N VAL A 254 12.51 12.76 -14.32
CA VAL A 254 11.35 12.53 -15.18
C VAL A 254 11.68 12.99 -16.60
N GLU A 255 11.64 12.06 -17.55
CA GLU A 255 11.96 12.35 -18.95
C GLU A 255 10.84 13.16 -19.64
N GLN A 256 11.20 13.82 -20.74
CA GLN A 256 10.30 14.71 -21.47
C GLN A 256 9.08 13.94 -22.00
N GLY A 257 7.90 14.51 -21.77
CA GLY A 257 6.65 13.82 -22.04
C GLY A 257 6.31 13.70 -23.52
N LYS A 258 5.69 12.58 -23.90
CA LYS A 258 5.06 12.38 -25.20
C LYS A 258 3.58 12.74 -25.10
N GLU A 259 3.07 13.52 -26.05
CA GLU A 259 1.63 13.74 -26.20
C GLU A 259 1.02 12.62 -27.07
N LEU A 260 -0.05 12.01 -26.57
CA LEU A 260 -0.84 11.01 -27.28
C LEU A 260 -2.33 11.29 -27.06
N ALA A 261 -3.00 11.81 -28.08
CA ALA A 261 -4.44 12.10 -28.07
C ALA A 261 -4.90 12.98 -26.88
N GLY A 262 -4.14 14.03 -26.55
CA GLY A 262 -4.43 14.94 -25.43
C GLY A 262 -4.01 14.41 -24.05
N LEU A 263 -3.33 13.27 -24.00
CA LEU A 263 -2.65 12.75 -22.80
C LEU A 263 -1.15 13.01 -22.89
N TYR A 264 -0.57 13.54 -21.84
CA TYR A 264 0.87 13.65 -21.66
C TYR A 264 1.37 12.48 -20.82
N VAL A 265 2.36 11.76 -21.34
CA VAL A 265 3.00 10.62 -20.68
C VAL A 265 4.46 10.97 -20.43
N PHE A 266 4.88 10.99 -19.16
CA PHE A 266 6.27 11.19 -18.76
C PHE A 266 6.84 9.88 -18.22
N SER A 267 8.08 9.56 -18.57
CA SER A 267 8.71 8.30 -18.16
C SER A 267 9.73 8.53 -17.05
N ILE A 268 9.82 7.57 -16.13
CA ILE A 268 10.89 7.43 -15.16
C ILE A 268 11.50 6.05 -15.39
N GLU A 269 12.70 6.00 -15.95
CA GLU A 269 13.38 4.76 -16.30
C GLU A 269 14.34 4.24 -15.23
N GLN A 270 14.56 5.04 -14.18
CA GLN A 270 15.45 4.69 -13.07
C GLN A 270 14.65 4.12 -11.89
N PRO A 271 15.10 3.02 -11.27
CA PRO A 271 14.40 2.43 -10.16
C PRO A 271 14.41 3.36 -8.93
N PHE A 272 13.28 3.42 -8.24
CA PHE A 272 13.11 4.23 -7.03
C PHE A 272 12.09 3.62 -6.08
N MET A 273 12.09 4.10 -4.83
CA MET A 273 11.17 3.64 -3.80
C MET A 273 10.35 4.81 -3.27
N ILE A 274 9.04 4.63 -3.19
CA ILE A 274 8.13 5.58 -2.57
C ILE A 274 7.70 5.02 -1.21
N ASN A 275 8.18 5.64 -0.15
CA ASN A 275 7.82 5.24 1.21
C ASN A 275 6.31 5.41 1.47
N GLY A 276 5.76 4.54 2.33
CA GLY A 276 4.38 4.69 2.79
C GLY A 276 4.16 6.02 3.50
N LYS A 277 2.99 6.64 3.29
CA LYS A 277 2.60 7.95 3.84
C LYS A 277 3.57 9.08 3.51
N ALA A 278 4.22 9.02 2.34
CA ALA A 278 5.18 10.02 1.88
C ALA A 278 4.78 10.69 0.57
N ASN A 279 5.35 11.87 0.34
CA ASN A 279 5.36 12.55 -0.96
C ASN A 279 6.79 12.55 -1.49
N TYR A 280 6.94 12.28 -2.78
CA TYR A 280 8.20 12.25 -3.50
C TYR A 280 8.18 13.33 -4.57
N LEU A 281 9.18 14.21 -4.56
CA LEU A 281 9.33 15.29 -5.54
C LEU A 281 10.47 14.94 -6.47
N LEU A 282 10.15 14.70 -7.74
CA LEU A 282 11.14 14.40 -8.78
C LEU A 282 11.25 15.59 -9.74
N PRO A 283 12.47 16.09 -10.04
CA PRO A 283 12.66 17.10 -11.05
C PRO A 283 12.09 16.67 -12.40
N MET A 284 11.31 17.55 -13.03
CA MET A 284 10.86 17.41 -14.41
C MET A 284 11.69 18.33 -15.32
N PHE A 285 11.45 18.24 -16.63
CA PHE A 285 11.97 19.21 -17.59
C PHE A 285 11.60 20.65 -17.18
N HIS A 286 12.50 21.59 -17.44
CA HIS A 286 12.23 23.01 -17.21
C HIS A 286 11.17 23.45 -18.23
N PRO A 287 9.99 23.93 -17.79
CA PRO A 287 9.03 24.52 -18.71
C PRO A 287 9.68 25.74 -19.37
N GLN A 288 9.64 25.80 -20.71
CA GLN A 288 10.01 27.02 -21.41
C GLN A 288 8.90 28.04 -21.15
N VAL A 289 9.26 29.16 -20.50
CA VAL A 289 8.36 30.31 -20.25
C VAL A 289 8.57 31.35 -21.33
#